data_AF-A0A1H5HZ61-F1
#
_entry.id   AF-A0A1H5HZ61-F1
#
_cell.length_a   1.000
_cell.length_b   1.000
_cell.length_c   1.000
_cell.angle_alpha   90.00
_cell.angle_beta   90.00
_cell.angle_gamma   90.00
#
_symmetry.space_group_name_H-M   'P 1'
#
loop_
_entity.id
_entity.type
_entity.pdbx_description
1 polymer ?
#
loop_
_entity_poly.entity_id
_entity_poly.type
_entity_poly.pdbx_seq_one_letter_code
_entity_poly.pdbx_strand_id
1 'polypeptide(L)'
;MKSTIRSRAIVPLAGIALIFATAACGSDDPPAPEPPSADELELTMTEPPPSEGGDAEADDAEGDDAAAAGDGDYCGLLESMGNDLLSGSAATNPDAASGLVDVYRDLAAAAPDDVAADWTAMADAMESLANIDPADPEALEELEQLGDLTEVSQRLGESVQSECG
;
A
#
# COMPACT_ATOMS: atom_id res chain seq x y z
N MET A 1 -17.20 -27.28 56.81
CA MET A 1 -18.23 -26.34 56.32
C MET A 1 -17.57 -25.20 55.55
N LYS A 2 -18.25 -24.73 54.49
CA LYS A 2 -17.93 -23.61 53.58
C LYS A 2 -16.88 -23.89 52.50
N SER A 3 -17.36 -24.58 51.47
CA SER A 3 -16.88 -24.42 50.09
C SER A 3 -17.32 -23.05 49.58
N THR A 4 -16.41 -22.26 49.01
CA THR A 4 -16.72 -20.98 48.36
C THR A 4 -16.26 -21.06 46.92
N ILE A 5 -17.21 -21.36 46.05
CA ILE A 5 -17.08 -21.30 44.59
C ILE A 5 -17.16 -19.82 44.22
N ARG A 6 -16.05 -19.24 43.74
CA ARG A 6 -16.05 -17.93 43.08
C ARG A 6 -16.10 -18.16 41.57
N SER A 7 -17.27 -17.88 41.01
CA SER A 7 -17.56 -17.95 39.58
C SER A 7 -16.59 -17.06 38.78
N ARG A 8 -16.00 -17.65 37.74
CA ARG A 8 -15.26 -16.92 36.70
C ARG A 8 -16.26 -16.08 35.89
N ALA A 9 -16.09 -14.76 35.90
CA ALA A 9 -16.75 -13.88 34.95
C ALA A 9 -16.00 -13.98 33.62
N ILE A 10 -16.66 -14.57 32.62
CA ILE A 10 -16.24 -14.53 31.22
C ILE A 10 -16.72 -13.17 30.70
N VAL A 11 -15.79 -12.26 30.46
CA VAL A 11 -16.05 -10.99 29.78
C VAL A 11 -16.22 -11.31 28.29
N PRO A 12 -17.39 -11.06 27.67
CA PRO A 12 -17.49 -11.14 26.23
C PRO A 12 -16.68 -9.98 25.64
N LEU A 13 -15.62 -10.32 24.90
CA LEU A 13 -14.93 -9.41 23.99
C LEU A 13 -15.93 -8.95 22.94
N ALA A 14 -16.55 -7.80 23.18
CA ALA A 14 -17.30 -7.09 22.17
C ALA A 14 -16.30 -6.63 21.10
N GLY A 15 -16.42 -7.23 19.92
CA GLY A 15 -15.62 -6.91 18.75
C GLY A 15 -15.81 -5.46 18.33
N ILE A 16 -14.70 -4.74 18.29
CA ILE A 16 -14.60 -3.41 17.70
C ILE A 16 -14.59 -3.60 16.18
N ALA A 17 -15.75 -3.46 15.56
CA ALA A 17 -15.84 -3.31 14.10
C ALA A 17 -15.55 -1.84 13.77
N LEU A 18 -14.35 -1.57 13.24
CA LEU A 18 -13.98 -0.29 12.62
C LEU A 18 -14.75 -0.15 11.30
N ILE A 19 -15.74 0.73 11.30
CA ILE A 19 -16.46 1.14 10.09
C ILE A 19 -15.69 2.32 9.49
N PHE A 20 -15.05 2.11 8.34
CA PHE A 20 -14.53 3.18 7.50
C PHE A 20 -15.71 3.92 6.86
N ALA A 21 -16.03 5.10 7.41
CA ALA A 21 -16.95 6.05 6.79
C ALA A 21 -16.17 6.88 5.77
N THR A 22 -16.34 6.58 4.49
CA THR A 22 -15.95 7.49 3.40
C THR A 22 -16.87 8.71 3.44
N ALA A 23 -16.25 9.88 3.48
CA ALA A 23 -16.93 11.17 3.50
C ALA A 23 -17.64 11.43 2.16
N ALA A 24 -18.98 11.43 2.18
CA ALA A 24 -19.79 12.10 1.18
C ALA A 24 -20.95 12.82 1.87
N CYS A 25 -20.97 14.13 1.66
CA CYS A 25 -21.94 15.14 2.06
C CYS A 25 -23.44 14.71 1.96
N GLY A 26 -24.24 14.99 3.00
CA GLY A 26 -25.71 15.17 2.86
C GLY A 26 -26.58 14.66 4.02
N SER A 27 -27.28 15.56 4.67
CA SER A 27 -28.27 15.38 5.74
C SER A 27 -29.38 14.36 5.42
N ASP A 28 -29.70 13.43 6.34
CA ASP A 28 -31.04 13.06 6.87
C ASP A 28 -30.92 11.75 7.68
N ASP A 29 -31.54 11.67 8.86
CA ASP A 29 -31.46 10.53 9.81
C ASP A 29 -32.65 9.56 9.62
N PRO A 30 -32.45 8.34 9.06
CA PRO A 30 -33.44 7.27 9.12
C PRO A 30 -33.20 6.33 10.32
N PRO A 31 -34.27 5.79 10.94
CA PRO A 31 -34.13 4.88 12.07
C PRO A 31 -33.47 3.56 11.66
N ALA A 32 -32.67 3.02 12.59
CA ALA A 32 -31.81 1.86 12.41
C ALA A 32 -32.56 0.62 11.84
N PRO A 33 -31.99 -0.08 10.85
CA PRO A 33 -32.47 -1.39 10.43
C PRO A 33 -32.13 -2.46 11.49
N GLU A 34 -33.06 -3.39 11.70
CA GLU A 34 -32.87 -4.59 12.52
C GLU A 34 -31.72 -5.46 11.97
N PRO A 35 -30.96 -6.18 12.82
CA PRO A 35 -29.84 -7.00 12.34
C PRO A 35 -30.36 -8.19 11.50
N PRO A 36 -29.74 -8.48 10.34
CA PRO A 36 -30.13 -9.63 9.54
C PRO A 36 -29.77 -10.94 10.24
N SER A 37 -30.67 -11.91 10.10
CA SER A 37 -30.50 -13.31 10.54
C SER A 37 -29.38 -13.99 9.76
N ALA A 38 -28.63 -14.86 10.46
CA ALA A 38 -27.40 -15.51 10.00
C ALA A 38 -27.63 -16.75 9.09
N ASP A 39 -28.55 -16.68 8.11
CA ASP A 39 -28.95 -17.85 7.32
C ASP A 39 -28.93 -17.67 5.79
N GLU A 40 -28.16 -16.71 5.24
CA GLU A 40 -27.98 -16.58 3.78
C GLU A 40 -26.51 -16.40 3.38
N LEU A 41 -25.64 -17.30 3.86
CA LEU A 41 -24.34 -17.56 3.21
C LEU A 41 -24.55 -18.45 1.98
N GLU A 42 -25.37 -18.00 1.03
CA GLU A 42 -25.32 -18.55 -0.33
C GLU A 42 -24.10 -17.94 -1.03
N LEU A 43 -23.13 -18.79 -1.32
CA LEU A 43 -21.97 -18.53 -2.17
C LEU A 43 -22.42 -18.08 -3.56
N THR A 44 -22.60 -16.78 -3.75
CA THR A 44 -22.56 -16.20 -5.10
C THR A 44 -21.09 -16.02 -5.47
N MET A 45 -20.50 -17.11 -5.97
CA MET A 45 -19.33 -17.03 -6.84
C MET A 45 -19.71 -16.12 -8.01
N THR A 46 -19.39 -14.83 -7.88
CA THR A 46 -19.42 -13.88 -8.99
C THR A 46 -18.35 -14.34 -9.98
N GLU A 47 -18.86 -14.94 -11.05
CA GLU A 47 -18.12 -15.35 -12.24
C GLU A 47 -17.31 -14.16 -12.78
N PRO A 48 -15.97 -14.25 -12.86
CA PRO A 48 -15.19 -13.19 -13.48
C PRO A 48 -15.51 -13.15 -14.98
N PRO A 49 -15.72 -11.96 -15.58
CA PRO A 49 -16.00 -11.87 -17.01
C PRO A 49 -14.79 -12.35 -17.84
N PRO A 50 -15.02 -12.91 -19.04
CA PRO A 50 -13.93 -13.20 -19.97
C PRO A 50 -13.26 -11.88 -20.37
N SER A 51 -11.97 -11.76 -20.11
CA SER A 51 -11.12 -10.68 -20.63
C SER A 51 -10.98 -10.90 -22.14
N GLU A 52 -11.82 -10.23 -22.91
CA GLU A 52 -11.64 -10.08 -24.35
C GLU A 52 -10.52 -9.09 -24.64
N GLY A 53 -9.62 -9.51 -25.55
CA GLY A 53 -8.37 -8.83 -25.86
C GLY A 53 -8.52 -7.43 -26.44
N GLY A 54 -7.54 -6.61 -26.10
CA GLY A 54 -7.19 -5.40 -26.83
C GLY A 54 -5.71 -5.44 -27.13
N ASP A 55 -5.38 -5.79 -28.37
CA ASP A 55 -4.10 -5.46 -28.99
C ASP A 55 -3.90 -3.94 -28.93
N ALA A 56 -3.02 -3.48 -28.06
CA ALA A 56 -2.53 -2.10 -28.04
C ALA A 56 -1.11 -2.11 -28.59
N GLU A 57 -0.97 -1.53 -29.78
CA GLU A 57 0.27 -1.33 -30.50
C GLU A 57 1.27 -0.57 -29.62
N ALA A 58 2.46 -1.15 -29.45
CA ALA A 58 3.61 -0.46 -28.88
C ALA A 58 4.13 0.54 -29.92
N ASP A 59 3.77 1.81 -29.76
CA ASP A 59 4.42 2.92 -30.43
C ASP A 59 5.68 3.27 -29.62
N ASP A 60 6.83 2.87 -30.17
CA ASP A 60 8.17 3.33 -29.81
C ASP A 60 8.21 4.86 -29.80
N ALA A 61 8.22 5.47 -28.61
CA ALA A 61 8.59 6.86 -28.42
C ALA A 61 9.83 6.91 -27.53
N GLU A 62 11.01 6.83 -28.16
CA GLU A 62 12.25 7.34 -27.60
C GLU A 62 12.08 8.84 -27.32
N GLY A 63 11.91 9.19 -26.05
CA GLY A 63 11.87 10.55 -25.53
C GLY A 63 12.94 10.74 -24.47
N ASP A 64 14.18 10.89 -24.92
CA ASP A 64 15.31 11.43 -24.16
C ASP A 64 15.04 12.93 -23.93
N ASP A 65 14.11 13.24 -23.01
CA ASP A 65 13.79 14.60 -22.56
C ASP A 65 14.26 14.74 -21.12
N ALA A 66 15.58 14.88 -20.96
CA ALA A 66 16.18 15.46 -19.76
C ALA A 66 15.80 16.95 -19.67
N ALA A 67 14.58 17.25 -19.23
CA ALA A 67 14.05 18.61 -19.20
C ALA A 67 13.32 18.92 -17.89
N ALA A 68 14.05 19.59 -17.00
CA ALA A 68 13.54 20.42 -15.90
C ALA A 68 12.54 19.74 -14.96
N ALA A 69 13.08 19.11 -13.90
CA ALA A 69 12.36 18.62 -12.72
C ALA A 69 11.26 19.61 -12.30
N GLY A 70 10.07 19.36 -12.81
CA GLY A 70 8.85 20.07 -12.49
C GLY A 70 7.88 19.07 -11.91
N ASP A 71 6.93 19.55 -11.12
CA ASP A 71 5.97 18.73 -10.37
C ASP A 71 5.21 17.69 -11.22
N GLY A 72 5.21 17.82 -12.55
CA GLY A 72 4.64 16.84 -13.48
C GLY A 72 5.47 15.55 -13.68
N ASP A 73 6.80 15.60 -13.53
CA ASP A 73 7.66 14.42 -13.72
C ASP A 73 7.47 13.42 -12.58
N TYR A 74 7.29 13.93 -11.36
CA TYR A 74 7.06 13.12 -10.17
C TYR A 74 5.75 12.33 -10.24
N CYS A 75 4.63 13.00 -10.54
CA CYS A 75 3.34 12.31 -10.66
C CYS A 75 3.29 11.36 -11.87
N GLY A 76 3.96 11.71 -12.98
CA GLY A 76 4.08 10.83 -14.14
C GLY A 76 4.84 9.53 -13.83
N LEU A 77 5.96 9.63 -13.10
CA LEU A 77 6.72 8.47 -12.64
C LEU A 77 5.90 7.57 -11.70
N LEU A 78 5.15 8.18 -10.77
CA LEU A 78 4.26 7.43 -9.87
C LEU A 78 3.15 6.69 -10.61
N GLU A 79 2.52 7.32 -11.60
CA GLU A 79 1.47 6.70 -12.40
C GLU A 79 2.04 5.52 -13.22
N SER A 80 3.22 5.69 -13.83
CA SER A 80 3.92 4.60 -14.53
C SER A 80 4.19 3.43 -13.59
N MET A 81 4.83 3.71 -12.44
CA MET A 81 5.14 2.68 -11.43
C MET A 81 3.88 1.97 -10.93
N GLY A 82 2.78 2.70 -10.71
CA GLY A 82 1.49 2.14 -10.34
C GLY A 82 0.93 1.20 -11.40
N ASN A 83 0.99 1.58 -12.68
CA ASN A 83 0.57 0.74 -13.80
C ASN A 83 1.47 -0.50 -13.95
N ASP A 84 2.79 -0.38 -13.76
CA ASP A 84 3.73 -1.50 -13.77
C ASP A 84 3.49 -2.50 -12.63
N LEU A 85 3.12 -2.00 -11.44
CA LEU A 85 2.74 -2.83 -10.30
C LEU A 85 1.38 -3.53 -10.53
N LEU A 86 0.38 -2.80 -11.01
CA LEU A 86 -0.97 -3.32 -11.26
C LEU A 86 -1.01 -4.33 -12.42
N SER A 87 -0.14 -4.17 -13.41
CA SER A 87 0.04 -5.15 -14.49
C SER A 87 0.67 -6.47 -14.02
N GLY A 88 1.14 -6.54 -12.77
CA GLY A 88 1.61 -7.78 -12.12
C GLY A 88 3.05 -8.18 -12.47
N SER A 89 3.72 -7.39 -13.32
CA SER A 89 5.08 -7.59 -13.80
C SER A 89 6.09 -7.58 -12.65
N ALA A 90 5.92 -6.65 -11.70
CA ALA A 90 6.85 -6.43 -10.60
C ALA A 90 6.65 -7.41 -9.42
N ALA A 91 5.42 -7.87 -9.17
CA ALA A 91 5.11 -8.67 -7.98
C ALA A 91 5.59 -10.14 -8.05
N THR A 92 5.84 -10.65 -9.25
CA THR A 92 6.18 -12.08 -9.46
C THR A 92 7.63 -12.31 -9.86
N ASN A 93 8.41 -11.24 -10.06
CA ASN A 93 9.77 -11.32 -10.56
C ASN A 93 10.77 -10.91 -9.45
N PRO A 94 11.60 -11.83 -8.93
CA PRO A 94 12.59 -11.50 -7.91
C PRO A 94 13.66 -10.52 -8.40
N ASP A 95 13.95 -10.48 -9.72
CA ASP A 95 14.88 -9.50 -10.29
C ASP A 95 14.27 -8.08 -10.30
N ALA A 96 12.95 -7.95 -10.24
CA ALA A 96 12.28 -6.64 -10.19
C ALA A 96 12.56 -5.88 -8.88
N ALA A 97 12.99 -6.55 -7.81
CA ALA A 97 13.37 -5.87 -6.57
C ALA A 97 14.57 -4.93 -6.76
N SER A 98 15.54 -5.32 -7.60
CA SER A 98 16.70 -4.47 -7.90
C SER A 98 16.30 -3.24 -8.73
N GLY A 99 15.48 -3.42 -9.77
CA GLY A 99 14.96 -2.31 -10.56
C GLY A 99 14.02 -1.38 -9.78
N LEU A 100 13.37 -1.88 -8.72
CA LEU A 100 12.50 -1.06 -7.87
C LEU A 100 13.29 -0.06 -7.01
N VAL A 101 14.51 -0.40 -6.59
CA VAL A 101 15.40 0.56 -5.90
C VAL A 101 15.75 1.72 -6.84
N ASP A 102 16.09 1.44 -8.09
CA ASP A 102 16.38 2.47 -9.09
C ASP A 102 15.16 3.38 -9.31
N VAL A 103 13.96 2.82 -9.44
CA VAL A 103 12.71 3.58 -9.56
C VAL A 103 12.48 4.49 -8.35
N TYR A 104 12.74 4.04 -7.12
CA TYR A 104 12.63 4.90 -5.94
C TYR A 104 13.66 6.03 -5.91
N ARG A 105 14.88 5.81 -6.45
CA ARG A 105 15.87 6.88 -6.60
C ARG A 105 15.44 7.90 -7.65
N ASP A 106 14.86 7.45 -8.75
CA ASP A 106 14.31 8.33 -9.79
C ASP A 106 13.15 9.17 -9.25
N LEU A 107 12.25 8.56 -8.47
CA LEU A 107 11.20 9.28 -7.73
C LEU A 107 11.77 10.30 -6.76
N ALA A 108 12.81 9.93 -5.99
CA ALA A 108 13.46 10.85 -5.07
C ALA A 108 14.09 12.05 -5.80
N ALA A 109 14.63 11.85 -7.01
CA ALA A 109 15.22 12.92 -7.81
C ALA A 109 14.17 13.88 -8.41
N ALA A 110 12.97 13.38 -8.69
CA ALA A 110 11.87 14.17 -9.24
C ALA A 110 10.98 14.83 -8.16
N ALA A 111 10.99 14.30 -6.93
CA ALA A 111 10.13 14.76 -5.84
C ALA A 111 10.60 16.09 -5.19
N PRO A 112 9.70 16.83 -4.52
CA PRO A 112 10.06 17.96 -3.66
C PRO A 112 11.04 17.55 -2.55
N ASP A 113 11.91 18.47 -2.09
CA ASP A 113 13.01 18.17 -1.15
C ASP A 113 12.56 17.39 0.12
N ASP A 114 11.39 17.71 0.66
CA ASP A 114 10.83 17.05 1.85
C ASP A 114 10.37 15.61 1.58
N VAL A 115 9.92 15.32 0.36
CA VAL A 115 9.41 14.03 -0.10
C VAL A 115 10.56 13.18 -0.66
N ALA A 116 11.53 13.82 -1.30
CA ALA A 116 12.74 13.21 -1.85
C ALA A 116 13.55 12.46 -0.79
N ALA A 117 13.65 13.03 0.42
CA ALA A 117 14.29 12.40 1.56
C ALA A 117 13.58 11.10 1.98
N ASP A 118 12.25 11.10 1.97
CA ASP A 118 11.43 9.95 2.32
C ASP A 118 11.52 8.84 1.25
N TRP A 119 11.51 9.18 -0.04
CA TRP A 119 11.78 8.22 -1.13
C TRP A 119 13.18 7.63 -1.06
N THR A 120 14.18 8.46 -0.74
CA THR A 120 15.57 8.02 -0.55
C THR A 120 15.68 7.01 0.59
N ALA A 121 15.05 7.28 1.73
CA ALA A 121 15.03 6.36 2.87
C ALA A 121 14.37 5.02 2.52
N MET A 122 13.32 5.03 1.70
CA MET A 122 12.66 3.80 1.24
C MET A 122 13.51 3.00 0.25
N ALA A 123 14.22 3.68 -0.66
CA ALA A 123 15.20 3.05 -1.55
C ALA A 123 16.33 2.38 -0.76
N ASP A 124 16.91 3.10 0.22
CA ASP A 124 17.96 2.59 1.10
C ASP A 124 17.50 1.36 1.88
N ALA A 125 16.27 1.39 2.41
CA ALA A 125 15.73 0.27 3.16
C ALA A 125 15.48 -0.97 2.27
N MET A 126 14.99 -0.78 1.04
CA MET A 126 14.81 -1.84 0.06
C MET A 126 16.15 -2.45 -0.37
N GLU A 127 17.18 -1.61 -0.56
CA GLU A 127 18.55 -2.07 -0.84
C GLU A 127 19.13 -2.85 0.34
N SER A 128 18.97 -2.38 1.59
CA SER A 128 19.39 -3.13 2.77
C SER A 128 18.68 -4.48 2.83
N LEU A 129 17.36 -4.49 2.62
CA LEU A 129 16.54 -5.71 2.65
C LEU A 129 17.00 -6.74 1.60
N ALA A 130 17.39 -6.28 0.41
CA ALA A 130 17.91 -7.13 -0.65
C ALA A 130 19.29 -7.73 -0.31
N ASN A 131 20.07 -7.07 0.56
CA ASN A 131 21.39 -7.52 1.00
C ASN A 131 21.37 -8.31 2.32
N ILE A 132 20.23 -8.38 3.01
CA ILE A 132 20.08 -9.13 4.26
C ILE A 132 20.32 -10.63 4.02
N ASP A 133 21.26 -11.21 4.78
CA ASP A 133 21.41 -12.65 4.89
C ASP A 133 20.45 -13.19 5.97
N PRO A 134 19.45 -14.02 5.62
CA PRO A 134 18.51 -14.57 6.60
C PRO A 134 19.16 -15.52 7.62
N ALA A 135 20.40 -15.94 7.40
CA ALA A 135 21.18 -16.71 8.38
C ALA A 135 21.91 -15.82 9.40
N ASP A 136 21.93 -14.49 9.20
CA ASP A 136 22.60 -13.55 10.09
C ASP A 136 21.64 -13.06 11.20
N PRO A 137 21.96 -13.28 12.49
CA PRO A 137 21.16 -12.75 13.58
C PRO A 137 21.15 -11.22 13.69
N GLU A 138 22.14 -10.50 13.13
CA GLU A 138 22.16 -9.02 13.15
C GLU A 138 21.13 -8.42 12.17
N ALA A 139 20.73 -9.16 11.13
CA ALA A 139 19.71 -8.71 10.17
C ALA A 139 18.32 -8.47 10.81
N LEU A 140 18.05 -9.08 11.97
CA LEU A 140 16.82 -8.83 12.73
C LEU A 140 16.76 -7.42 13.32
N GLU A 141 17.90 -6.82 13.71
CA GLU A 141 17.95 -5.44 14.20
C GLU A 141 17.75 -4.42 13.06
N GLU A 142 18.19 -4.73 11.85
CA GLU A 142 17.89 -3.91 10.66
C GLU A 142 16.39 -3.94 10.31
N LEU A 143 15.74 -5.10 10.46
CA LEU A 143 14.28 -5.22 10.30
C LEU A 143 13.48 -4.42 11.33
N GLU A 144 14.01 -4.21 12.55
CA GLU A 144 13.37 -3.34 13.53
C GLU A 144 13.46 -1.86 13.15
N GLN A 145 14.55 -1.44 12.50
CA GLN A 145 14.70 -0.08 11.95
C GLN A 145 13.76 0.19 10.75
N LEU A 146 13.38 -0.86 10.00
CA LEU A 146 12.29 -0.77 9.02
C LEU A 146 10.93 -0.45 9.65
N GLY A 147 10.78 -0.51 10.99
CA GLY A 147 9.58 0.00 11.67
C GLY A 147 9.31 1.49 11.38
N ASP A 148 10.38 2.30 11.25
CA ASP A 148 10.28 3.72 10.93
C ASP A 148 9.79 3.97 9.49
N LEU A 149 9.90 2.99 8.59
CA LEU A 149 9.34 3.09 7.23
C LEU A 149 7.82 3.23 7.21
N THR A 150 7.13 2.77 8.26
CA THR A 150 5.67 2.92 8.37
C THR A 150 5.26 4.39 8.48
N GLU A 151 6.07 5.21 9.15
CA GLU A 151 5.83 6.65 9.24
C GLU A 151 6.21 7.36 7.94
N VAL A 152 7.34 6.95 7.32
CA VAL A 152 7.77 7.44 6.00
C VAL A 152 6.70 7.19 4.93
N SER A 153 6.15 5.97 4.86
CA SER A 153 5.12 5.62 3.87
C SER A 153 3.81 6.39 4.06
N GLN A 154 3.43 6.71 5.30
CA GLN A 154 2.28 7.58 5.57
C GLN A 154 2.51 9.00 5.05
N ARG A 155 3.67 9.60 5.35
CA ARG A 155 4.04 10.94 4.88
C ARG A 155 4.11 11.00 3.35
N LEU A 156 4.70 9.98 2.72
CA LEU A 156 4.69 9.85 1.27
C LEU A 156 3.27 9.75 0.71
N GLY A 157 2.39 8.95 1.31
CA GLY A 157 1.00 8.83 0.88
C GLY A 157 0.23 10.14 0.94
N GLU A 158 0.38 10.91 2.02
CA GLU A 158 -0.23 12.23 2.17
C GLU A 158 0.33 13.23 1.14
N SER A 159 1.64 13.21 0.90
CA SER A 159 2.29 14.04 -0.11
C SER A 159 1.80 13.70 -1.52
N VAL A 160 1.80 12.42 -1.91
CA VAL A 160 1.32 11.97 -3.22
C VAL A 160 -0.13 12.37 -3.43
N GLN A 161 -0.99 12.24 -2.41
CA GLN A 161 -2.39 12.67 -2.51
C GLN A 161 -2.53 14.19 -2.63
N SER A 162 -1.67 14.98 -1.99
CA SER A 162 -1.68 16.44 -2.09
C SER A 162 -1.20 16.93 -3.47
N GLU A 163 -0.15 16.31 -4.00
CA GLU A 163 0.52 16.77 -5.23
C GLU A 163 -0.11 16.17 -6.50
N CYS A 164 -0.57 14.92 -6.45
CA CYS A 164 -1.04 14.15 -7.61
C CYS A 164 -2.54 13.77 -7.58
N GLY A 165 -3.26 14.10 -6.51
CA GLY A 165 -4.69 13.78 -6.32
C GLY A 165 -5.65 14.90 -6.71
#